data_AF-A0A7S1FIF0-F1
#
_entry.id   AF-A0A7S1FIF0-F1
#
_cell.length_a   1.000
_cell.length_b   1.000
_cell.length_c   1.000
_cell.angle_alpha   90.00
_cell.angle_beta   90.00
_cell.angle_gamma   90.00
#
_symmetry.space_group_name_H-M   'P 1'
#
loop_
_entity.id
_entity.type
_entity.pdbx_description
1 polymer ?
#
loop_
_entity_poly.entity_id
_entity_poly.type
_entity_poly.pdbx_seq_one_letter_code
_entity_poly.pdbx_strand_id
1 'polypeptide(L)'
;FVVSRHAAAQIQLSTSAFHGSLHPVAQRLVNISLTSTQAFWKRLHGSTKERTSDVLPPRCDLEWFYKTFLKPGTPRTLGPQDQISPFLRGLHVYDGLATLVSVFASLDQVEGRFDVFSCNVGTTKVIGVDELLHGIPHTEHINKLVLDLMVMVMAGGNGTWWRRLGEVAQNDGPVGLIMIGDFG
;
A
#
# COMPACT_ATOMS: atom_id res chain seq x y z
N PHE A 1 -4.87 5.55 -17.61
CA PHE A 1 -4.86 4.21 -16.98
C PHE A 1 -5.80 4.22 -15.80
N VAL A 2 -6.49 3.10 -15.56
CA VAL A 2 -7.27 2.85 -14.35
C VAL A 2 -6.55 1.76 -13.57
N VAL A 3 -6.10 2.07 -12.36
CA VAL A 3 -5.52 1.08 -11.43
C VAL A 3 -6.59 0.74 -10.42
N SER A 4 -7.06 -0.51 -10.42
CA SER A 4 -8.15 -0.90 -9.54
C SER A 4 -7.66 -1.29 -8.15
N ARG A 5 -8.62 -1.42 -7.23
CA ARG A 5 -8.38 -1.99 -5.89
C ARG A 5 -7.80 -3.40 -5.91
N HIS A 6 -8.06 -4.18 -6.97
CA HIS A 6 -7.61 -5.57 -7.06
C HIS A 6 -6.09 -5.65 -7.28
N ALA A 7 -5.54 -4.74 -8.09
CA ALA A 7 -4.10 -4.55 -8.22
C ALA A 7 -3.50 -4.03 -6.90
N ALA A 8 -4.09 -2.98 -6.34
CA ALA A 8 -3.59 -2.38 -5.10
C ALA A 8 -3.67 -3.31 -3.88
N ALA A 9 -4.60 -4.27 -3.84
CA ALA A 9 -4.68 -5.26 -2.77
C ALA A 9 -3.42 -6.15 -2.68
N GLN A 10 -2.67 -6.29 -3.78
CA GLN A 10 -1.42 -7.05 -3.83
C GLN A 10 -0.23 -6.26 -3.28
N ILE A 11 -0.33 -4.94 -3.20
CA ILE A 11 0.75 -4.06 -2.75
C ILE A 11 0.45 -3.59 -1.33
N GLN A 12 1.16 -4.19 -0.38
CA GLN A 12 0.99 -3.91 1.03
C GLN A 12 2.35 -3.69 1.68
N LEU A 13 2.52 -2.52 2.28
CA LEU A 13 3.74 -2.20 3.01
C LEU A 13 3.66 -2.75 4.42
N SER A 14 4.69 -3.45 4.86
CA SER A 14 4.79 -3.81 6.27
C SER A 14 4.76 -2.55 7.13
N THR A 15 3.97 -2.55 8.20
CA THR A 15 3.99 -1.47 9.21
C THR A 15 5.38 -1.31 9.82
N SER A 16 6.15 -2.40 9.88
CA SER A 16 7.54 -2.38 10.36
C SER A 16 8.50 -1.57 9.48
N ALA A 17 8.14 -1.28 8.24
CA ALA A 17 8.96 -0.49 7.31
C ALA A 17 9.31 0.90 7.83
N PHE A 18 8.43 1.46 8.69
CA PHE A 18 8.57 2.81 9.22
C PHE A 18 8.86 2.81 10.73
N HIS A 19 9.05 1.64 11.35
CA HIS A 19 9.39 1.57 12.77
C HIS A 19 10.72 2.29 13.03
N GLY A 20 10.72 3.21 14.00
CA GLY A 20 11.89 4.01 14.34
C GLY A 20 12.17 5.18 13.39
N SER A 21 11.34 5.43 12.36
CA SER A 21 11.48 6.65 11.56
C SER A 21 11.21 7.88 12.43
N LEU A 22 12.12 8.85 12.38
CA LEU A 22 11.97 10.16 13.02
C LEU A 22 11.24 11.17 12.12
N HIS A 23 10.91 10.79 10.87
CA HIS A 23 10.27 11.70 9.92
C HIS A 23 8.80 11.93 10.31
N PRO A 24 8.35 13.18 10.55
CA PRO A 24 6.99 13.47 11.00
C PRO A 24 5.90 12.89 10.08
N VAL A 25 6.11 12.91 8.76
CA VAL A 25 5.17 12.33 7.79
C VAL A 25 5.08 10.81 7.92
N ALA A 26 6.20 10.11 8.14
CA ALA A 26 6.19 8.65 8.33
C ALA A 26 5.42 8.28 9.61
N GLN A 27 5.71 8.98 10.70
CA GLN A 27 5.01 8.77 11.97
C GLN A 27 3.50 9.04 11.84
N ARG A 28 3.13 10.13 11.17
CA ARG A 28 1.73 10.48 10.90
C ARG A 28 1.05 9.42 10.03
N LEU A 29 1.70 8.96 8.95
CA LEU A 29 1.16 7.95 8.05
C LEU A 29 0.84 6.65 8.80
N VAL A 30 1.79 6.14 9.59
CA VAL A 30 1.61 4.93 10.39
C VAL A 30 0.51 5.13 11.43
N ASN A 31 0.56 6.21 12.20
CA ASN A 31 -0.40 6.46 13.28
C ASN A 31 -1.83 6.58 12.76
N ILE A 32 -2.06 7.33 11.67
CA ILE A 32 -3.38 7.47 11.07
C ILE A 32 -3.88 6.12 10.56
N SER A 33 -3.03 5.36 9.86
CA SER A 33 -3.42 4.08 9.28
C SER A 33 -3.76 3.04 10.35
N LEU A 34 -2.97 2.96 11.42
CA LEU A 34 -3.26 2.06 12.54
C LEU A 34 -4.53 2.47 13.28
N THR A 35 -4.69 3.76 13.57
CA THR A 35 -5.86 4.28 14.28
C THR A 35 -7.14 4.06 13.49
N SER A 36 -7.14 4.36 12.18
CA SER A 36 -8.31 4.17 11.32
C SER A 36 -8.68 2.69 11.18
N THR A 37 -7.68 1.82 11.02
CA THR A 37 -7.90 0.37 10.90
C THR A 37 -8.44 -0.23 12.20
N GLN A 38 -7.91 0.20 13.35
CA GLN A 38 -8.42 -0.23 14.66
C GLN A 38 -9.84 0.28 14.93
N ALA A 39 -10.16 1.52 14.52
CA ALA A 39 -11.52 2.05 14.62
C ALA A 39 -12.50 1.27 13.74
N PHE A 40 -12.07 0.86 12.54
CA PHE A 40 -12.89 0.04 11.66
C PHE A 40 -13.12 -1.36 12.24
N TRP A 41 -12.10 -2.00 12.82
CA TRP A 41 -12.24 -3.28 13.53
C TRP A 41 -13.30 -3.23 14.64
N LYS A 42 -13.29 -2.17 15.46
CA LYS A 42 -14.29 -1.95 16.51
C LYS A 42 -15.70 -1.83 15.95
N ARG A 43 -15.87 -1.10 14.83
CA ARG A 43 -17.16 -0.92 14.16
C ARG A 43 -17.73 -2.22 13.60
N LEU A 44 -16.89 -3.13 13.11
CA LEU A 44 -17.34 -4.42 12.59
C LEU A 44 -17.99 -5.32 13.65
N HIS A 45 -17.59 -5.14 14.91
CA HIS A 45 -18.16 -5.83 16.07
C HIS A 45 -19.38 -5.13 16.68
N GLY A 46 -19.75 -3.95 16.16
CA GLY A 46 -20.96 -3.26 16.57
C GLY A 46 -22.22 -4.04 16.16
N SER A 47 -23.31 -3.81 16.89
CA SER A 47 -24.62 -4.38 16.56
C SER A 47 -25.10 -3.92 15.18
N THR A 48 -25.96 -4.70 14.52
CA THR A 48 -26.55 -4.33 13.22
C THR A 48 -27.23 -2.96 13.26
N LYS A 49 -27.80 -2.57 14.42
CA LYS A 49 -28.45 -1.25 14.63
C LYS A 49 -27.43 -0.10 14.68
N GLU A 50 -26.26 -0.31 15.26
CA GLU A 50 -25.14 0.66 15.23
C GLU A 50 -24.50 0.72 13.84
N ARG A 51 -24.55 -0.39 13.09
CA ARG A 51 -24.09 -0.46 11.70
C ARG A 51 -25.09 0.11 10.69
N THR A 52 -26.38 0.21 10.99
CA THR A 52 -27.39 0.78 10.07
C THR A 52 -27.31 2.30 9.92
N SER A 53 -26.74 3.02 10.90
CA SER A 53 -26.36 4.43 10.72
C SER A 53 -25.08 4.60 9.91
N ASP A 54 -24.43 3.49 9.55
CA ASP A 54 -23.11 3.44 8.98
C ASP A 54 -23.19 3.00 7.52
N VAL A 55 -22.48 3.69 6.61
CA VAL A 55 -22.56 3.48 5.16
C VAL A 55 -21.74 2.25 4.72
N LEU A 56 -21.39 1.36 5.65
CA LEU A 56 -20.55 0.20 5.37
C LEU A 56 -21.34 -0.84 4.57
N PRO A 57 -20.87 -1.22 3.36
CA PRO A 57 -21.52 -2.25 2.58
C PRO A 57 -21.67 -3.57 3.37
N PRO A 58 -22.75 -4.33 3.21
CA PRO A 58 -22.95 -5.60 3.92
C PRO A 58 -21.80 -6.60 3.76
N ARG A 59 -21.11 -6.57 2.61
CA ARG A 59 -19.92 -7.40 2.32
C ARG A 59 -18.70 -7.09 3.20
N CYS A 60 -18.68 -5.96 3.88
CA CYS A 60 -17.58 -5.56 4.75
C CYS A 60 -17.89 -6.06 6.17
N ASP A 61 -17.80 -7.37 6.38
CA ASP A 61 -17.99 -8.02 7.67
C ASP A 61 -16.64 -8.46 8.28
N LEU A 62 -16.69 -9.20 9.39
CA LEU A 62 -15.49 -9.69 10.05
C LEU A 62 -14.70 -10.66 9.17
N GLU A 63 -15.36 -11.59 8.47
CA GLU A 63 -14.68 -12.55 7.61
C GLU A 63 -13.94 -11.86 6.47
N TRP A 64 -14.59 -10.87 5.84
CA TRP A 64 -13.94 -10.04 4.84
C TRP A 64 -12.75 -9.29 5.43
N PHE A 65 -12.87 -8.72 6.63
CA PHE A 65 -11.76 -8.00 7.26
C PHE A 65 -10.56 -8.91 7.56
N TYR A 66 -10.78 -10.12 8.07
CA TYR A 66 -9.73 -11.13 8.26
C TYR A 66 -9.03 -11.46 6.94
N LYS A 67 -9.80 -11.65 5.85
CA LYS A 67 -9.25 -11.96 4.53
C LYS A 67 -8.39 -10.80 3.99
N THR A 68 -8.87 -9.57 4.13
CA THR A 68 -8.31 -8.38 3.48
C THR A 68 -7.16 -7.75 4.25
N PHE A 69 -7.31 -7.54 5.57
CA PHE A 69 -6.37 -6.74 6.36
C PHE A 69 -5.44 -7.55 7.25
N LEU A 70 -5.83 -8.77 7.64
CA LEU A 70 -5.08 -9.57 8.60
C LEU A 70 -4.19 -10.63 7.93
N LYS A 71 -3.10 -10.99 8.61
CA LYS A 71 -2.19 -12.06 8.21
C LYS A 71 -2.92 -13.41 8.24
N PRO A 72 -2.61 -14.33 7.32
CA PRO A 72 -3.05 -15.73 7.44
C PRO A 72 -2.65 -16.29 8.81
N GLY A 73 -3.56 -17.04 9.46
CA GLY A 73 -3.33 -17.62 10.78
C GLY A 73 -3.60 -16.71 11.98
N THR A 74 -4.12 -15.49 11.76
CA THR A 74 -4.55 -14.62 12.86
C THR A 74 -5.62 -15.30 13.71
N PRO A 75 -5.51 -15.31 15.06
CA PRO A 75 -6.48 -15.96 15.93
C PRO A 75 -7.89 -15.42 15.74
N ARG A 76 -8.89 -16.31 15.65
CA ARG A 76 -10.31 -15.93 15.52
C ARG A 76 -10.95 -15.52 16.84
N THR A 77 -10.21 -15.62 17.95
CA THR A 77 -10.65 -15.24 19.30
C THR A 77 -10.51 -13.75 19.59
N LEU A 78 -9.96 -12.96 18.65
CA LEU A 78 -9.79 -11.52 18.84
C LEU A 78 -11.16 -10.83 18.93
N GLY A 79 -11.36 -10.11 20.02
CA GLY A 79 -12.53 -9.31 20.30
C GLY A 79 -12.39 -7.83 19.89
N PRO A 80 -13.44 -7.03 20.09
CA PRO A 80 -13.49 -5.65 19.63
C PRO A 80 -12.41 -4.74 20.25
N GLN A 81 -11.96 -5.04 21.47
CA GLN A 81 -10.98 -4.20 22.17
C GLN A 81 -9.54 -4.66 21.96
N ASP A 82 -9.32 -5.78 21.29
CA ASP A 82 -7.97 -6.29 21.04
C ASP A 82 -7.23 -5.41 20.04
N GLN A 83 -5.94 -5.24 20.30
CA GLN A 83 -5.05 -4.49 19.41
C GLN A 83 -4.70 -5.35 18.20
N ILE A 84 -5.15 -4.93 17.02
CA ILE A 84 -4.97 -5.72 15.79
C ILE A 84 -3.68 -5.40 15.03
N SER A 85 -2.95 -4.35 15.42
CA SER A 85 -1.74 -3.90 14.72
C SER A 85 -0.67 -4.99 14.51
N PRO A 86 -0.41 -5.94 15.43
CA PRO A 86 0.57 -7.01 15.19
C PRO A 86 0.14 -8.00 14.10
N PHE A 87 -1.17 -8.13 13.90
CA PHE A 87 -1.81 -9.07 12.99
C PHE A 87 -2.10 -8.49 11.61
N LEU A 88 -1.94 -7.18 11.42
CA LEU A 88 -2.11 -6.53 10.11
C LEU A 88 -1.09 -7.09 9.12
N ARG A 89 -1.56 -7.44 7.92
CA ARG A 89 -0.72 -7.90 6.81
C ARG A 89 0.16 -6.77 6.27
N GLY A 90 -0.39 -5.56 6.21
CA GLY A 90 0.33 -4.35 5.84
C GLY A 90 -0.61 -3.17 5.62
N LEU A 91 0.00 -2.03 5.29
CA LEU A 91 -0.68 -0.82 4.87
C LEU A 91 -0.91 -0.87 3.37
N HIS A 92 -2.16 -0.72 2.94
CA HIS A 92 -2.48 -0.60 1.52
C HIS A 92 -2.09 0.78 1.01
N VAL A 93 -1.29 0.84 -0.05
CA VAL A 93 -0.80 2.10 -0.63
C VAL A 93 -1.25 2.21 -2.09
N TYR A 94 -2.53 2.53 -2.27
CA TYR A 94 -3.18 2.66 -3.58
C TYR A 94 -2.47 3.71 -4.45
N ASP A 95 -2.25 4.90 -3.89
CA ASP A 95 -1.69 6.03 -4.63
C ASP A 95 -0.21 5.81 -5.00
N GLY A 96 0.52 5.05 -4.19
CA GLY A 96 1.89 4.64 -4.48
C GLY A 96 1.98 3.76 -5.73
N LEU A 97 1.09 2.76 -5.84
CA LEU A 97 0.97 1.93 -7.04
C LEU A 97 0.51 2.75 -8.26
N ALA A 98 -0.51 3.61 -8.10
CA ALA A 98 -1.00 4.46 -9.19
C ALA A 98 0.08 5.42 -9.72
N THR A 99 0.94 5.91 -8.83
CA THR A 99 2.09 6.76 -9.18
C THR A 99 3.12 5.97 -9.98
N LEU A 100 3.47 4.76 -9.54
CA LEU A 100 4.37 3.89 -10.30
C LEU A 100 3.84 3.59 -11.70
N VAL A 101 2.55 3.23 -11.81
CA VAL A 101 1.92 2.99 -13.12
C VAL A 101 2.01 4.23 -14.00
N SER A 102 1.77 5.42 -13.45
CA SER A 102 1.88 6.68 -14.20
C SER A 102 3.31 6.95 -14.68
N VAL A 103 4.32 6.68 -13.85
CA VAL A 103 5.74 6.79 -14.22
C VAL A 103 6.07 5.83 -15.35
N PHE A 104 5.78 4.54 -15.19
CA PHE A 104 6.06 3.55 -16.23
C PHE A 104 5.27 3.80 -17.52
N ALA A 105 4.05 4.31 -17.44
CA ALA A 105 3.29 4.71 -18.61
C ALA A 105 3.94 5.90 -19.34
N SER A 106 4.49 6.86 -18.61
CA SER A 106 5.18 8.03 -19.18
C SER A 106 6.51 7.66 -19.86
N LEU A 107 7.10 6.53 -19.45
CA LEU A 107 8.32 5.96 -20.02
C LEU A 107 8.05 4.90 -21.10
N ASP A 108 6.77 4.66 -21.45
CA ASP A 108 6.34 3.58 -22.36
C ASP A 108 6.82 2.18 -21.94
N GLN A 109 6.88 1.94 -20.62
CA GLN A 109 7.38 0.70 -20.00
C GLN A 109 6.31 -0.05 -19.19
N VAL A 110 5.07 0.44 -19.18
CA VAL A 110 4.00 -0.12 -18.35
C VAL A 110 3.66 -1.56 -18.70
N GLU A 111 3.62 -1.91 -19.99
CA GLU A 111 3.29 -3.27 -20.47
C GLU A 111 4.41 -4.28 -20.19
N GLY A 112 5.64 -3.81 -19.96
CA GLY A 112 6.75 -4.65 -19.50
C GLY A 112 6.74 -4.92 -17.99
N ARG A 113 5.87 -4.26 -17.22
CA ARG A 113 5.84 -4.31 -15.74
C ARG A 113 4.50 -4.73 -15.16
N PHE A 114 3.41 -4.56 -15.90
CA PHE A 114 2.04 -4.84 -15.47
C PHE A 114 1.26 -5.53 -16.59
N ASP A 115 0.31 -6.38 -16.22
CA ASP A 115 -0.64 -6.92 -17.19
C ASP A 115 -1.73 -5.89 -17.43
N VAL A 116 -1.67 -5.26 -18.61
CA VAL A 116 -2.55 -4.15 -18.99
C VAL A 116 -3.67 -4.66 -19.89
N PHE A 117 -4.91 -4.41 -19.48
CA PHE A 117 -6.09 -4.70 -20.28
C PHE A 117 -6.56 -3.43 -20.98
N SER A 118 -6.63 -3.47 -22.31
CA SER A 118 -7.19 -2.36 -23.09
C SER A 118 -8.69 -2.53 -23.24
N CYS A 119 -9.46 -1.46 -23.02
CA CYS A 119 -10.88 -1.46 -23.32
C CYS A 119 -11.08 -1.48 -24.84
N ASN A 120 -11.99 -2.34 -25.32
CA ASN A 120 -12.33 -2.44 -26.75
C ASN A 120 -12.99 -1.18 -27.31
N VAL A 121 -13.51 -0.31 -26.43
CA VAL A 121 -14.13 0.96 -26.78
C VAL A 121 -13.39 2.07 -26.03
N GLY A 122 -12.56 2.82 -26.75
CA GLY A 122 -11.78 3.95 -26.22
C GLY A 122 -10.31 3.63 -25.96
N THR A 123 -9.61 4.60 -25.36
CA THR A 123 -8.16 4.51 -25.06
C THR A 123 -7.87 4.14 -23.60
N THR A 124 -8.90 3.77 -22.86
CA THR A 124 -8.77 3.39 -21.45
C THR A 124 -8.04 2.07 -21.32
N LYS A 125 -6.94 2.09 -20.58
CA LYS A 125 -6.17 0.92 -20.17
C LYS A 125 -6.39 0.66 -18.67
N VAL A 126 -6.56 -0.60 -18.28
CA VAL A 126 -6.92 -1.04 -16.93
C VAL A 126 -5.88 -2.03 -16.41
N ILE A 127 -5.51 -1.88 -15.13
CA ILE A 127 -4.67 -2.84 -14.39
C ILE A 127 -5.48 -3.31 -13.17
N GLY A 128 -5.59 -4.63 -13.01
CA GLY A 128 -6.41 -5.27 -11.99
C GLY A 128 -7.87 -5.34 -12.38
N VAL A 129 -8.24 -6.23 -13.29
CA VAL A 129 -9.65 -6.38 -13.71
C VAL A 129 -10.47 -6.99 -12.57
N ASP A 130 -9.91 -8.00 -11.89
CA ASP A 130 -10.52 -8.69 -10.75
C ASP A 130 -9.45 -9.28 -9.81
N GLU A 131 -9.88 -10.09 -8.83
CA GLU A 131 -8.99 -10.72 -7.83
C GLU A 131 -8.00 -11.73 -8.43
N LEU A 132 -8.37 -12.44 -9.50
CA LEU A 132 -7.52 -13.41 -10.19
C LEU A 132 -6.61 -12.72 -11.21
N LEU A 133 -7.14 -11.71 -11.91
CA LEU A 133 -6.45 -10.91 -12.91
C LEU A 133 -6.04 -9.55 -12.31
N HIS A 134 -5.27 -9.60 -11.22
CA HIS A 134 -4.83 -8.40 -10.51
C HIS A 134 -3.77 -7.57 -11.26
N GLY A 135 -3.13 -8.15 -12.28
CA GLY A 135 -2.25 -7.44 -13.23
C GLY A 135 -0.89 -7.00 -12.67
N ILE A 136 -0.38 -7.71 -11.66
CA ILE A 136 0.94 -7.46 -11.06
C ILE A 136 1.76 -8.75 -11.09
N PRO A 137 2.48 -9.05 -12.19
CA PRO A 137 3.16 -10.33 -12.36
C PRO A 137 4.29 -10.56 -11.35
N HIS A 138 4.96 -9.49 -10.90
CA HIS A 138 6.07 -9.53 -9.95
C HIS A 138 5.76 -8.72 -8.68
N THR A 139 4.75 -9.14 -7.94
CA THR A 139 4.24 -8.43 -6.74
C THR A 139 5.34 -8.05 -5.75
N GLU A 140 6.27 -8.95 -5.43
CA GLU A 140 7.36 -8.66 -4.48
C GLU A 140 8.25 -7.51 -4.95
N HIS A 141 8.59 -7.49 -6.24
CA HIS A 141 9.44 -6.44 -6.82
C HIS A 141 8.73 -5.08 -6.82
N ILE A 142 7.45 -5.04 -7.24
CA ILE A 142 6.67 -3.80 -7.24
C ILE A 142 6.46 -3.29 -5.81
N ASN A 143 6.16 -4.19 -4.86
CA ASN A 143 5.98 -3.82 -3.46
C ASN A 143 7.28 -3.26 -2.86
N LYS A 144 8.43 -3.88 -3.19
CA LYS A 144 9.75 -3.36 -2.83
C LYS A 144 10.01 -1.98 -3.45
N LEU A 145 9.67 -1.77 -4.71
CA LEU A 145 9.87 -0.48 -5.36
C LEU A 145 9.03 0.64 -4.71
N VAL A 146 7.76 0.36 -4.39
CA VAL A 146 6.91 1.30 -3.63
C VAL A 146 7.54 1.60 -2.26
N LEU A 147 7.99 0.55 -1.56
CA LEU A 147 8.65 0.69 -0.27
C LEU A 147 9.90 1.56 -0.37
N ASP A 148 10.80 1.26 -1.32
CA ASP A 148 12.07 1.96 -1.51
C ASP A 148 11.82 3.44 -1.83
N LEU A 149 10.83 3.76 -2.68
CA LEU A 149 10.45 5.14 -2.96
C LEU A 149 9.93 5.87 -1.72
N MET A 150 9.05 5.22 -0.94
CA MET A 150 8.52 5.81 0.29
C MET A 150 9.59 5.99 1.36
N VAL A 151 10.52 5.03 1.47
CA VAL A 151 11.67 5.08 2.38
C VAL A 151 12.66 6.16 1.92
N MET A 152 12.95 6.30 0.63
CA MET A 152 13.84 7.37 0.14
C MET A 152 13.33 8.76 0.52
N VAL A 153 12.02 8.98 0.52
CA VAL A 153 11.41 10.26 0.89
C VAL A 153 11.22 10.39 2.42
N MET A 154 11.00 9.28 3.14
CA MET A 154 10.52 9.33 4.54
C MET A 154 11.35 8.55 5.57
N ALA A 155 12.47 7.92 5.19
CA ALA A 155 13.26 7.03 6.06
C ALA A 155 14.41 7.67 6.83
N GLY A 156 14.46 9.01 6.92
CA GLY A 156 14.84 9.63 8.18
C GLY A 156 16.04 10.58 8.17
N GLY A 157 15.89 11.59 9.03
CA GLY A 157 16.86 12.66 9.31
C GLY A 157 18.11 12.25 10.09
N ASN A 158 18.67 11.06 9.87
CA ASN A 158 20.03 10.70 10.34
C ASN A 158 21.05 10.52 9.19
N GLY A 159 20.62 10.77 7.95
CA GLY A 159 21.48 10.68 6.76
C GLY A 159 21.91 9.26 6.35
N THR A 160 21.34 8.21 6.95
CA THR A 160 21.62 6.82 6.55
C THR A 160 21.12 6.49 5.15
N TRP A 161 20.02 7.12 4.72
CA TRP A 161 19.52 7.01 3.35
C TRP A 161 20.47 7.64 2.34
N TRP A 162 21.13 8.77 2.65
CA TRP A 162 22.18 9.36 1.81
C TRP A 162 23.36 8.41 1.63
N ARG A 163 23.74 7.68 2.69
CA ARG A 163 24.80 6.65 2.62
C ARG A 163 24.42 5.50 1.70
N ARG A 164 23.20 4.96 1.85
CA ARG A 164 22.66 3.95 0.92
C ARG A 164 22.54 4.44 -0.51
N LEU A 165 22.17 5.71 -0.70
CA LEU A 165 22.07 6.32 -2.03
C LEU A 165 23.46 6.51 -2.66
N GLY A 166 24.46 6.88 -1.85
CA GLY A 166 25.87 6.89 -2.25
C GLY A 166 26.38 5.50 -2.62
N GLU A 167 26.05 4.47 -1.84
CA GLU A 167 26.39 3.08 -2.14
C GLU A 167 25.73 2.60 -3.44
N VAL A 168 24.47 2.96 -3.69
CA VAL A 168 23.75 2.59 -4.94
C VAL A 168 24.32 3.35 -6.14
N ALA A 169 24.64 4.64 -6.00
CA ALA A 169 25.27 5.45 -7.05
C ALA A 169 26.70 5.00 -7.37
N GLN A 170 27.45 4.48 -6.39
CA GLN A 170 28.79 3.94 -6.58
C GLN A 170 28.81 2.60 -7.32
N ASN A 171 27.67 1.92 -7.45
CA ASN A 171 27.55 0.61 -8.10
C ASN A 171 27.00 0.69 -9.54
N ASP A 172 27.08 1.86 -10.20
CA ASP A 172 26.72 2.11 -11.62
C ASP A 172 25.32 1.65 -12.06
N GLY A 173 24.38 1.47 -11.13
CA GLY A 173 22.98 1.26 -11.45
C GLY A 173 22.31 2.58 -11.88
N PRO A 174 21.43 2.60 -12.89
CA PRO A 174 20.71 3.83 -13.27
C PRO A 174 19.83 4.30 -12.11
N VAL A 175 20.20 5.43 -11.50
CA VAL A 175 19.41 6.07 -10.44
C VAL A 175 18.54 7.16 -11.07
N GLY A 176 17.33 6.79 -11.50
CA GLY A 176 16.32 7.75 -11.91
C GLY A 176 15.77 8.49 -10.69
N LEU A 177 16.43 9.59 -10.29
CA LEU A 177 16.01 10.41 -9.15
C LEU A 177 15.19 11.60 -9.62
N ILE A 178 13.91 11.62 -9.26
CA ILE A 178 13.11 12.84 -9.16
C ILE A 178 12.96 13.12 -7.66
N MET A 179 13.69 14.12 -7.14
CA MET A 179 13.48 14.64 -5.79
C MET A 179 12.39 15.72 -5.83
N ILE A 180 11.32 15.55 -5.06
CA ILE A 180 10.39 16.63 -4.69
C ILE A 180 10.26 16.59 -3.17
N GLY A 181 10.82 17.59 -2.48
CA GLY A 181 10.70 17.75 -1.04
C GLY A 181 11.47 18.96 -0.55
N ASP A 182 10.72 19.88 0.07
CA ASP A 182 11.18 21.13 0.68
C ASP A 182 12.05 20.86 1.92
N PHE A 183 13.25 21.44 1.94
CA PHE A 183 14.19 21.34 3.07
C PHE A 183 14.02 22.60 3.93
N GLY A 184 12.99 22.58 4.77
CA GLY A 184 12.86 23.52 5.89
C GLY A 184 13.91 23.29 6.96
#